data_AF-A0A937KRZ8-F1
#
_entry.id   AF-A0A937KRZ8-F1
#
_cell.length_a   1.000
_cell.length_b   1.000
_cell.length_c   1.000
_cell.angle_alpha   90.00
_cell.angle_beta   90.00
_cell.angle_gamma   90.00
#
_symmetry.space_group_name_H-M   'P 1'
#
loop_
_entity.id
_entity.type
_entity.pdbx_description
1 polymer ?
#
loop_
_entity_poly.entity_id
_entity_poly.type
_entity_poly.pdbx_seq_one_letter_code
_entity_poly.pdbx_strand_id
1 'polypeptide(L)'
;MNLKSPEFKFLITFIPLIITWYFTYHYLYKIDDLLNFDSDLLTGFSKILSSQSNFILSIFNFQTSIEIHGDMVVAKIIDYPYSHGVWIGEPCNGIKVFGLFAIFILSFKGDLIKKLIFIPIGILI
;
A
#
# COMPACT_ATOMS: atom_id res chain seq x y z
N MET A 1 -15.31 -20.87 -25.90
CA MET A 1 -14.83 -20.62 -24.51
C MET A 1 -15.94 -21.00 -23.55
N ASN A 2 -15.67 -21.81 -22.51
CA ASN A 2 -16.70 -22.28 -21.58
C ASN A 2 -16.89 -21.26 -20.44
N LEU A 3 -17.96 -20.47 -20.50
CA LEU A 3 -18.32 -19.45 -19.50
C LEU A 3 -18.49 -19.97 -18.07
N LYS A 4 -18.63 -21.29 -17.86
CA LYS A 4 -18.81 -21.88 -16.53
C LYS A 4 -17.50 -22.22 -15.83
N SER A 5 -16.37 -22.19 -16.53
CA SER A 5 -15.10 -22.62 -15.96
C SER A 5 -14.62 -21.65 -14.87
N PRO A 6 -13.99 -22.16 -13.79
CA PRO A 6 -13.59 -21.34 -12.64
C PRO A 6 -12.60 -20.24 -13.03
N GLU A 7 -11.70 -20.50 -13.97
CA GLU A 7 -10.74 -19.52 -14.49
C GLU A 7 -11.44 -18.36 -15.21
N PHE A 8 -12.51 -18.62 -15.96
CA PHE A 8 -13.26 -17.57 -16.63
C PHE A 8 -14.04 -16.71 -15.63
N LYS A 9 -14.60 -17.33 -14.58
CA LYS A 9 -15.25 -16.61 -13.47
C LYS A 9 -14.28 -15.76 -12.67
N PHE A 10 -13.04 -16.24 -12.50
CA PHE A 10 -12.00 -15.42 -11.89
C PHE A 10 -11.73 -14.18 -12.76
N LEU A 11 -11.51 -14.35 -14.06
CA LEU A 11 -11.20 -13.23 -14.96
C LEU A 11 -12.34 -12.20 -15.04
N ILE A 12 -13.60 -12.66 -15.11
CA ILE A 12 -14.75 -11.76 -15.21
C ILE A 12 -14.96 -10.92 -13.94
N THR A 13 -14.47 -11.38 -12.78
CA THR A 13 -14.50 -10.62 -11.52
C THR A 13 -13.23 -9.80 -11.33
N PHE A 14 -12.07 -10.36 -11.63
CA PHE A 14 -10.76 -9.74 -11.43
C PHE A 14 -10.56 -8.51 -12.32
N ILE A 15 -10.82 -8.62 -13.62
CA ILE A 15 -10.59 -7.55 -14.61
C ILE A 15 -11.37 -6.26 -14.28
N PRO A 16 -12.69 -6.28 -14.02
CA PRO A 16 -13.38 -5.05 -13.67
C PRO A 16 -12.90 -4.49 -12.33
N LEU A 17 -12.66 -5.33 -11.32
CA LEU A 17 -12.20 -4.88 -10.00
C LEU A 17 -10.82 -4.21 -10.07
N ILE A 18 -9.86 -4.78 -10.83
CA ILE A 18 -8.54 -4.16 -10.98
C ILE A 18 -8.64 -2.83 -11.73
N ILE A 19 -9.45 -2.74 -12.79
CA ILE A 19 -9.67 -1.48 -13.51
C ILE A 19 -10.27 -0.43 -12.56
N THR A 20 -11.31 -0.79 -11.81
CA THR A 20 -11.93 0.08 -10.81
C THR A 20 -10.91 0.52 -9.77
N TRP A 21 -10.06 -0.38 -9.26
CA TRP A 21 -9.05 -0.04 -8.27
C TRP A 21 -8.01 0.94 -8.79
N TYR A 22 -7.45 0.72 -9.98
CA TYR A 22 -6.46 1.64 -10.55
C TYR A 22 -7.08 3.01 -10.85
N PHE A 23 -8.34 3.04 -11.30
CA PHE A 23 -9.08 4.27 -11.49
C PHE A 23 -9.28 4.99 -10.15
N THR A 24 -9.92 4.33 -9.16
CA THR A 24 -10.16 4.91 -7.83
C THR A 24 -8.86 5.37 -7.18
N TYR A 25 -7.78 4.59 -7.24
CA TYR A 25 -6.48 4.95 -6.69
C TYR A 25 -5.93 6.24 -7.30
N HIS A 26 -6.04 6.42 -8.63
CA HIS A 26 -5.61 7.66 -9.29
C HIS A 26 -6.40 8.89 -8.80
N TYR A 27 -7.69 8.72 -8.50
CA TYR A 27 -8.53 9.81 -7.99
C TYR A 27 -8.39 10.05 -6.49
N LEU A 28 -8.01 9.04 -5.69
CA LEU A 28 -7.81 9.21 -4.24
C LEU A 28 -6.80 10.34 -3.94
N TYR A 29 -5.66 10.39 -4.65
CA TYR A 29 -4.68 11.48 -4.50
C TYR A 29 -5.25 12.86 -4.86
N LYS A 30 -6.16 12.94 -5.83
CA LYS A 30 -6.78 14.21 -6.23
C LYS A 30 -7.89 14.64 -5.28
N ILE A 31 -8.52 13.69 -4.59
CA ILE A 31 -9.58 13.96 -3.61
C ILE A 31 -8.99 14.56 -2.34
N ASP A 32 -7.82 14.09 -1.89
CA ASP A 32 -7.13 14.65 -0.72
C ASP A 32 -6.75 16.14 -0.94
N ASP A 33 -6.29 16.49 -2.15
CA ASP A 33 -6.04 17.89 -2.56
C ASP A 33 -7.32 18.74 -2.61
N LEU A 34 -8.45 18.15 -3.03
CA LEU A 34 -9.74 18.84 -3.14
C LEU A 34 -10.43 19.08 -1.78
N LEU A 35 -10.24 18.17 -0.82
CA LEU A 35 -10.93 18.19 0.48
C LEU A 35 -10.16 18.94 1.59
N ASN A 36 -8.99 19.52 1.29
CA ASN A 36 -8.13 20.23 2.27
C ASN A 36 -7.92 19.43 3.57
N PHE A 37 -7.69 18.12 3.47
CA PHE A 37 -7.24 17.37 4.64
C PHE A 37 -5.78 17.77 4.92
N ASP A 38 -5.53 18.42 6.07
CA ASP A 38 -4.19 18.86 6.55
C ASP A 38 -3.13 17.73 6.62
N SER A 39 -3.55 16.48 6.48
CA SER A 39 -2.68 15.31 6.45
C SER A 39 -3.19 14.32 5.40
N ASP A 40 -2.51 14.31 4.25
CA ASP A 40 -2.68 13.32 3.19
C ASP A 40 -2.63 11.90 3.79
N LEU A 41 -3.72 11.15 3.64
CA LEU A 41 -3.87 9.80 4.20
C LEU A 41 -2.76 8.88 3.68
N LEU A 42 -2.33 9.11 2.45
CA LEU A 42 -1.34 8.31 1.74
C LEU A 42 0.07 8.61 2.29
N THR A 43 0.37 9.87 2.58
CA THR A 43 1.55 10.28 3.34
C THR A 43 1.52 9.68 4.76
N GLY A 44 0.34 9.53 5.38
CA GLY A 44 0.16 8.83 6.64
C GLY A 44 0.68 7.38 6.62
N PHE A 45 0.34 6.62 5.57
CA PHE A 45 0.89 5.27 5.37
C PHE A 45 2.41 5.27 5.22
N SER A 46 2.96 6.21 4.45
CA SER A 46 4.42 6.36 4.29
C SER A 46 5.12 6.66 5.62
N LYS A 47 4.50 7.45 6.51
CA LYS A 47 5.01 7.73 7.87
C LYS A 47 5.03 6.48 8.74
N ILE A 48 3.96 5.69 8.70
CA ILE A 48 3.87 4.43 9.46
C ILE A 48 4.95 3.45 8.97
N LEU A 49 5.10 3.29 7.65
CA LEU A 49 6.11 2.42 7.05
C LEU A 49 7.54 2.85 7.40
N SER A 50 7.80 4.17 7.36
CA SER A 50 9.08 4.75 7.77
C SER A 50 9.37 4.48 9.25
N SER A 51 8.37 4.67 10.12
CA SER A 51 8.48 4.40 11.56
C SER A 51 8.78 2.93 11.86
N GLN A 52 8.09 1.99 11.19
CA GLN A 52 8.36 0.56 11.32
C GLN A 52 9.78 0.20 10.87
N SER A 53 10.23 0.77 9.74
CA SER A 53 11.58 0.57 9.23
C SER A 53 12.64 1.08 10.21
N ASN A 54 12.45 2.29 10.74
CA ASN A 54 13.33 2.90 11.73
C ASN A 54 13.34 2.11 13.06
N PHE A 55 12.20 1.57 13.48
CA PHE A 55 12.13 0.70 14.65
C PHE A 55 12.96 -0.57 14.47
N ILE A 56 12.90 -1.21 13.30
CA ILE A 56 13.74 -2.39 13.02
C ILE A 56 15.22 -2.00 13.02
N LEU A 57 15.58 -0.87 12.41
CA LEU A 57 16.97 -0.38 12.37
C LEU A 57 17.50 -0.02 13.76
N SER A 58 16.67 0.54 14.65
CA SER A 58 17.08 0.89 16.01
C SER A 58 17.39 -0.35 16.87
N ILE A 59 16.78 -1.50 16.59
CA ILE A 59 17.15 -2.80 17.19
C ILE A 59 18.60 -3.16 16.84
N PHE A 60 19.11 -2.73 15.68
CA PHE A 60 20.51 -2.89 15.28
C PHE A 60 21.41 -1.72 15.72
N ASN A 61 20.97 -0.88 16.66
CA ASN A 61 21.68 0.29 17.18
C ASN A 61 21.98 1.39 16.13
N PHE A 62 21.25 1.44 15.02
CA PHE A 62 21.31 2.58 14.12
C PHE A 62 20.50 3.74 14.68
N GLN A 63 21.08 4.94 14.66
CA GLN A 63 20.31 6.16 14.88
C GLN A 63 19.58 6.51 13.59
N THR A 64 18.29 6.79 13.68
CA THR A 64 17.46 7.05 12.50
C THR A 64 16.58 8.29 12.69
N SER A 65 16.34 9.03 11.61
CA SER A 65 15.39 10.14 11.56
C SER A 65 14.30 9.88 10.51
N ILE A 66 13.18 10.57 10.68
CA ILE A 66 12.12 10.67 9.69
C ILE A 66 12.03 12.14 9.29
N GLU A 67 12.21 12.42 8.00
CA GLU A 67 12.03 13.76 7.44
C GLU A 67 10.83 13.74 6.49
N ILE A 68 10.07 14.84 6.42
CA ILE A 68 8.92 14.97 5.53
C ILE A 68 9.22 16.09 4.54
N HIS A 69 9.14 15.76 3.25
CA HIS A 69 9.45 16.64 2.13
C HIS A 69 8.27 16.62 1.15
N GLY A 70 7.30 17.52 1.36
CA GLY A 70 6.02 17.48 0.63
C GLY A 70 5.27 16.17 0.91
N ASP A 71 4.88 15.47 -0.15
CA ASP A 71 4.14 14.20 -0.08
C ASP A 71 5.04 12.96 0.08
N MET A 72 6.33 13.19 0.34
CA MET A 72 7.32 12.13 0.52
C MET A 72 7.84 12.11 1.96
N VAL A 73 8.02 10.90 2.48
CA VAL A 73 8.62 10.63 3.78
C VAL A 73 9.99 10.02 3.56
N VAL A 74 11.01 10.55 4.21
CA VAL A 74 12.39 10.06 4.08
C VAL A 74 12.80 9.37 5.38
N ALA A 75 13.09 8.06 5.29
CA ALA A 75 13.69 7.29 6.37
C ALA A 75 15.21 7.36 6.25
N LYS A 76 15.92 7.90 7.24
CA LYS A 76 17.36 8.16 7.14
C LYS A 76 18.10 7.61 8.35
N ILE A 77 19.28 7.04 8.11
CA ILE A 77 20.25 6.70 9.15
C ILE A 77 21.12 7.93 9.42
N ILE A 78 21.17 8.36 10.68
CA ILE A 78 21.96 9.48 11.19
C ILE A 78 23.43 9.03 11.31
N ASP A 79 24.36 9.97 11.16
CA ASP A 79 25.81 9.76 11.30
C ASP A 79 26.42 8.73 10.34
N TYR A 80 25.71 8.38 9.27
CA TYR A 80 26.24 7.56 8.19
C TYR A 80 26.61 8.45 6.99
N PRO A 81 27.91 8.53 6.63
CA PRO A 81 28.35 9.41 5.55
C PRO A 81 27.71 9.00 4.22
N TYR A 82 27.29 10.00 3.44
CA TYR A 82 26.62 9.83 2.13
C TYR A 82 25.26 9.10 2.18
N SER A 83 24.63 9.01 3.36
CA SER A 83 23.26 8.51 3.49
C SER A 83 22.24 9.58 3.06
N HIS A 84 21.61 9.37 1.91
CA HIS A 84 20.52 10.23 1.40
C HIS A 84 19.12 9.83 1.91
N GLY A 85 19.05 8.75 2.71
CA GLY A 85 17.79 8.16 3.15
C GLY A 85 17.00 7.45 2.04
N VAL A 86 15.96 6.73 2.44
CA VAL A 86 15.01 6.07 1.55
C VAL A 86 13.77 6.94 1.46
N TRP A 87 13.44 7.36 0.24
CA TRP A 87 12.26 8.18 -0.05
C TRP A 87 11.04 7.28 -0.25
N ILE A 88 10.04 7.48 0.60
CA ILE A 88 8.80 6.70 0.67
C ILE A 88 7.64 7.63 0.31
N GLY A 89 7.16 7.46 -0.92
CA GLY A 89 5.97 8.13 -1.44
C GLY A 89 5.18 7.17 -2.32
N GLU A 90 4.28 7.70 -3.15
CA GLU A 90 3.65 6.94 -4.23
C GLU A 90 4.69 6.55 -5.29
N PRO A 91 4.71 5.31 -5.83
CA PRO A 91 3.94 4.11 -5.48
C PRO A 91 4.57 3.25 -4.36
N CYS A 92 5.72 3.67 -3.81
CA CYS A 92 6.55 2.91 -2.88
C CYS A 92 5.90 2.60 -1.52
N ASN A 93 4.80 3.25 -1.16
CA ASN A 93 4.04 2.97 0.07
C ASN A 93 3.22 1.66 0.03
N GLY A 94 3.24 0.92 -1.08
CA GLY A 94 2.71 -0.44 -1.17
C GLY A 94 1.17 -0.54 -1.28
N ILE A 95 0.43 0.55 -1.12
CA ILE A 95 -1.04 0.55 -1.12
C ILE A 95 -1.60 -0.01 -2.43
N LYS A 96 -1.02 0.36 -3.59
CA LYS A 96 -1.42 -0.20 -4.89
C LYS A 96 -1.35 -1.72 -4.90
N VAL A 97 -0.29 -2.29 -4.32
CA VAL A 97 -0.03 -3.74 -4.27
C VAL A 97 -0.98 -4.42 -3.30
N PHE A 98 -1.26 -3.83 -2.13
CA PHE A 98 -2.25 -4.38 -1.19
C PHE A 98 -3.65 -4.46 -1.80
N GLY A 99 -4.07 -3.44 -2.56
CA GLY A 99 -5.35 -3.49 -3.28
C GLY A 99 -5.37 -4.58 -4.35
N LEU A 100 -4.28 -4.75 -5.11
CA LEU A 100 -4.15 -5.84 -6.08
C LEU A 100 -4.25 -7.22 -5.42
N PHE A 101 -3.56 -7.42 -4.29
CA PHE A 101 -3.64 -8.64 -3.49
C PHE A 101 -5.08 -8.90 -3.03
N ALA A 102 -5.74 -7.91 -2.45
CA ALA A 102 -7.13 -8.05 -1.98
C ALA A 102 -8.07 -8.46 -3.13
N ILE A 103 -7.95 -7.82 -4.30
CA ILE A 103 -8.76 -8.12 -5.49
C ILE A 103 -8.49 -9.53 -6.01
N PHE A 104 -7.22 -9.95 -6.03
CA PHE A 104 -6.84 -11.29 -6.41
C PHE A 104 -7.52 -12.35 -5.52
N ILE A 105 -7.49 -12.16 -4.20
CA ILE A 105 -8.16 -13.06 -3.25
C ILE A 105 -9.68 -13.03 -3.42
N LEU A 106 -10.28 -11.84 -3.55
CA LEU A 106 -11.73 -11.69 -3.73
C LEU A 106 -12.25 -12.42 -4.97
N SER A 107 -11.46 -12.43 -6.04
CA SER A 107 -11.81 -12.98 -7.35
C SER A 107 -11.82 -14.52 -7.41
N PHE A 108 -11.20 -15.22 -6.43
CA PHE A 108 -11.32 -16.67 -6.36
C PHE A 108 -12.74 -17.13 -6.02
N LYS A 109 -13.12 -18.35 -6.38
CA LYS A 109 -14.38 -18.92 -5.90
C LYS A 109 -14.22 -19.40 -4.45
N GLY A 110 -15.19 -19.10 -3.59
CA GLY A 110 -15.14 -19.55 -2.19
C GLY A 110 -16.02 -18.72 -1.27
N ASP A 111 -15.99 -19.08 0.01
CA ASP A 111 -16.69 -18.38 1.09
C ASP A 111 -16.16 -16.95 1.24
N LEU A 112 -17.08 -15.97 1.26
CA LEU A 112 -16.73 -14.55 1.33
C LEU A 112 -16.13 -14.17 2.71
N ILE A 113 -16.64 -14.74 3.80
CA ILE A 113 -16.18 -14.43 5.16
C ILE A 113 -14.72 -14.85 5.32
N LYS A 114 -14.38 -16.05 4.83
CA LYS A 114 -13.00 -16.56 4.88
C LYS A 114 -12.04 -15.64 4.13
N LYS A 115 -12.44 -15.12 2.97
CA LYS A 115 -11.62 -14.17 2.19
C LYS A 115 -11.47 -12.84 2.92
N LEU A 116 -12.56 -12.30 3.47
CA LEU A 116 -12.53 -11.03 4.20
C LEU A 116 -11.68 -11.08 5.46
N ILE A 117 -11.49 -12.25 6.06
CA ILE A 117 -10.55 -12.47 7.16
C ILE A 117 -9.13 -12.70 6.63
N PHE A 118 -8.97 -13.42 5.52
CA PHE A 118 -7.66 -13.72 4.93
C PHE A 118 -6.94 -12.46 4.44
N ILE A 119 -7.66 -11.53 3.82
CA ILE A 119 -7.08 -10.29 3.27
C ILE A 119 -6.37 -9.44 4.34
N PRO A 120 -7.00 -9.03 5.45
CA PRO A 120 -6.31 -8.22 6.46
C PRO A 120 -5.17 -9.00 7.13
N ILE A 121 -5.34 -10.30 7.38
CA ILE A 121 -4.25 -11.13 7.93
C ILE A 121 -3.06 -11.16 6.97
N GLY A 122 -3.30 -11.34 5.68
CA GLY A 122 -2.24 -11.36 4.66
C GLY A 122 -1.59 -10.01 4.38
N ILE A 123 -2.22 -8.90 4.77
CA ILE A 123 -1.61 -7.56 4.72
C ILE A 123 -0.78 -7.28 5.98
N LEU A 124 -1.15 -7.88 7.12
CA LEU A 124 -0.48 -7.68 8.40
C LEU A 124 0.78 -8.54 8.60
N ILE A 125 0.89 -9.66 7.90
CA ILE A 125 2.06 -10.57 7.90
C ILE A 125 3.01 -10.17 6.78
#